data_AF-A0AAV5TKN6-F1
#
_entry.id   AF-A0AAV5TKN6-F1
#
_cell.length_a   1.000
_cell.length_b   1.000
_cell.length_c   1.000
_cell.angle_alpha   90.00
_cell.angle_beta   90.00
_cell.angle_gamma   90.00
#
_symmetry.space_group_name_H-M   'P 1'
#
loop_
_entity.id
_entity.type
_entity.pdbx_description
1 polymer ?
#
loop_
_entity_poly.entity_id
_entity_poly.type
_entity_poly.pdbx_seq_one_letter_code
_entity_poly.pdbx_strand_id
1 'polypeptide(L)'
;LFVFVLRANRRNIEKLKRSGSSYSVARSFQLQENVAILTLLTRSAKPILFCTTTAFILFCFYAFVPPNSGYDTARFFSVALYDLWLAKTSVILVLCLPYYEPKFGKNISCTVLGHIMRRNTIADLSRQESNADAVTNAYFNQLARHWENPI
;
A
#
# COMPACT_ATOMS: atom_id res chain seq x y z
N LEU A 1 2.24 12.27 7.22
CA LEU A 1 2.75 11.32 8.22
C LEU A 1 3.39 10.07 7.59
N PHE A 2 2.63 9.23 6.86
CA PHE A 2 3.14 7.97 6.29
C PHE A 2 4.38 8.10 5.42
N VAL A 3 4.43 9.07 4.50
CA VAL A 3 5.60 9.32 3.64
C VAL A 3 6.85 9.70 4.44
N PHE A 4 6.66 10.41 5.56
CA PHE A 4 7.75 10.81 6.44
C PHE A 4 8.33 9.59 7.18
N VAL A 5 7.46 8.71 7.70
CA VAL A 5 7.86 7.44 8.32
C VAL A 5 8.59 6.55 7.31
N LEU A 6 8.11 6.49 6.07
CA LEU A 6 8.74 5.72 4.98
C LEU A 6 10.16 6.24 4.67
N ARG A 7 10.33 7.57 4.63
CA ARG A 7 11.64 8.21 4.46
C ARG A 7 12.55 7.98 5.66
N ALA A 8 12.04 8.04 6.88
CA ALA A 8 12.81 7.77 8.10
C ALA A 8 13.28 6.31 8.14
N ASN A 9 12.41 5.36 7.80
CA ASN A 9 12.75 3.93 7.73
C ASN A 9 13.80 3.65 6.66
N ARG A 10 13.70 4.25 5.46
CA ARG A 10 14.75 4.14 4.43
C ARG A 10 16.09 4.70 4.89
N ARG A 11 16.09 5.87 5.54
CA ARG A 11 17.31 6.46 6.11
C ARG A 11 17.93 5.57 7.18
N ASN A 12 17.11 4.91 8.00
CA ASN A 12 17.61 3.95 8.98
C ASN A 12 18.28 2.76 8.28
N ILE A 13 17.66 2.17 7.26
CA ILE A 13 18.28 1.08 6.46
C ILE A 13 19.63 1.51 5.87
N GLU A 14 19.73 2.71 5.32
CA GLU A 14 20.98 3.22 4.75
C GLU A 14 22.06 3.46 5.80
N LYS A 15 21.70 4.03 6.96
CA LYS A 15 22.63 4.20 8.10
C LYS A 15 23.12 2.86 8.61
N LEU A 16 22.22 1.88 8.67
CA LEU A 16 22.48 0.53 9.14
C LEU A 16 23.41 -0.24 8.18
N LYS A 17 23.23 -0.06 6.86
CA LYS A 17 24.14 -0.60 5.84
C LYS A 17 25.56 -0.02 5.92
N ARG A 18 25.70 1.24 6.36
CA ARG A 18 27.01 1.90 6.51
C ARG A 18 27.73 1.56 7.82
N SER A 19 26.99 1.25 8.89
CA SER A 19 27.59 1.11 10.22
C SER A 19 28.26 -0.24 10.48
N GLY A 20 28.01 -1.28 9.66
CA GLY A 20 28.63 -2.62 9.82
C GLY A 20 28.38 -3.31 11.17
N SER A 21 27.57 -2.72 12.06
CA SER A 21 27.29 -3.19 13.41
C SER A 21 26.63 -4.56 13.36
N SER A 22 27.14 -5.50 14.18
CA SER A 22 26.61 -6.85 14.40
C SER A 22 25.08 -6.83 14.42
N TYR A 23 24.49 -7.27 13.31
CA TYR A 23 23.09 -7.02 13.01
C TYR A 23 22.28 -8.22 13.48
N SER A 24 21.28 -7.98 14.31
CA SER A 24 20.24 -9.01 14.50
C SER A 24 19.44 -9.10 13.21
N VAL A 25 19.57 -10.23 12.52
CA VAL A 25 18.85 -10.59 11.29
C VAL A 25 17.34 -10.29 11.42
N ALA A 26 16.77 -10.48 12.60
CA ALA A 26 15.38 -10.16 12.91
C ALA A 26 15.02 -8.68 12.69
N ARG A 27 15.91 -7.74 13.05
CA ARG A 27 15.63 -6.29 12.94
C ARG A 27 15.62 -5.81 11.48
N SER A 28 16.44 -6.41 10.61
CA SER A 28 16.40 -6.14 9.17
C SER A 28 15.10 -6.62 8.54
N PHE A 29 14.62 -7.81 8.90
CA PHE A 29 13.35 -8.34 8.42
C PHE A 29 12.17 -7.47 8.88
N GLN A 30 12.14 -7.06 10.15
CA GLN A 30 11.11 -6.14 10.66
C GLN A 30 11.08 -4.80 9.93
N LEU A 31 12.24 -4.20 9.65
CA LEU A 31 12.28 -2.92 8.92
C LEU A 31 11.83 -3.08 7.46
N GLN A 32 12.21 -4.18 6.81
CA GLN A 32 11.79 -4.46 5.44
C GLN A 32 10.27 -4.69 5.35
N GLU A 33 9.70 -5.46 6.27
CA GLU A 33 8.25 -5.69 6.34
C GLU A 33 7.50 -4.37 6.58
N ASN A 34 7.96 -3.55 7.53
CA ASN A 34 7.36 -2.24 7.78
C ASN A 34 7.40 -1.33 6.53
N VAL A 35 8.51 -1.32 5.79
CA VAL A 35 8.62 -0.55 4.53
C VAL A 35 7.68 -1.11 3.46
N ALA A 36 7.53 -2.42 3.35
CA ALA A 36 6.59 -3.06 2.42
C ALA A 36 5.14 -2.67 2.74
N ILE A 37 4.72 -2.81 4.00
CA ILE A 37 3.37 -2.44 4.46
C ILE A 37 3.12 -0.94 4.23
N LEU A 38 4.06 -0.07 4.61
CA LEU A 38 3.93 1.38 4.41
C LEU A 38 3.82 1.75 2.93
N THR A 39 4.54 1.04 2.04
CA THR A 39 4.47 1.26 0.60
C THR A 39 3.12 0.85 0.03
N LEU A 40 2.61 -0.30 0.46
CA LEU A 40 1.30 -0.83 0.10
C LEU A 40 0.17 0.07 0.58
N LEU A 41 0.25 0.56 1.82
CA LEU A 41 -0.68 1.53 2.39
C LEU A 41 -0.64 2.86 1.64
N THR A 42 0.56 3.34 1.26
CA THR A 42 0.69 4.58 0.47
C THR A 42 0.13 4.42 -0.95
N ARG A 43 0.25 3.23 -1.54
CA ARG A 43 -0.28 2.93 -2.88
C ARG A 43 -1.81 2.84 -2.86
N SER A 44 -2.38 2.19 -1.85
CA SER A 44 -3.82 2.09 -1.62
C SER A 44 -4.46 3.40 -1.16
N ALA A 45 -3.72 4.28 -0.50
CA ALA A 45 -4.22 5.61 -0.13
C ALA A 45 -4.58 6.49 -1.34
N LYS A 46 -3.90 6.33 -2.49
CA LYS A 46 -4.16 7.14 -3.70
C LYS A 46 -5.59 7.00 -4.25
N PRO A 47 -6.10 5.79 -4.54
CA PRO A 47 -7.48 5.64 -5.02
C PRO A 47 -8.51 6.06 -3.97
N ILE A 48 -8.22 5.84 -2.68
CA ILE A 48 -9.09 6.27 -1.58
C ILE A 48 -9.22 7.79 -1.59
N LEU A 49 -8.08 8.50 -1.61
CA LEU A 49 -8.05 9.97 -1.69
C LEU A 49 -8.83 10.48 -2.90
N PHE A 50 -8.60 9.88 -4.09
CA PHE A 50 -9.32 10.26 -5.30
C PHE A 50 -10.84 10.11 -5.13
N CYS A 51 -11.31 8.98 -4.59
CA CYS A 51 -12.75 8.76 -4.38
C CYS A 51 -13.34 9.73 -3.36
N THR A 52 -12.62 9.99 -2.26
CA THR A 52 -13.08 10.93 -1.21
C THR A 52 -13.11 12.37 -1.70
N THR A 53 -12.13 12.80 -2.50
CA THR A 53 -12.09 14.16 -3.04
C THR A 53 -13.27 14.42 -3.97
N THR A 54 -13.59 13.46 -4.86
CA THR A 54 -14.75 13.60 -5.74
C THR A 54 -16.07 13.67 -4.97
N ALA A 55 -16.22 12.86 -3.91
CA ALA A 55 -17.38 12.93 -3.03
C ALA A 55 -17.49 14.31 -2.35
N PHE A 56 -16.38 14.86 -1.86
CA PHE A 56 -16.33 16.19 -1.28
C PHE A 56 -16.72 17.30 -2.26
N ILE A 57 -16.27 17.22 -3.52
CA ILE A 57 -16.63 18.20 -4.56
C ILE A 57 -18.14 18.20 -4.80
N LEU A 58 -18.75 17.01 -4.92
CA LEU A 58 -20.20 16.88 -5.09
C LEU A 58 -20.99 17.44 -3.90
N PHE A 59 -20.49 17.19 -2.68
CA PHE A 59 -21.09 17.75 -1.47
C PHE A 59 -20.98 19.28 -1.41
N CYS A 60 -19.80 19.83 -1.74
CA CYS A 60 -19.61 21.28 -1.83
C CYS A 60 -20.57 21.89 -2.85
N PHE A 61 -20.74 21.27 -4.01
CA PHE A 61 -21.68 21.76 -5.03
C PHE A 61 -23.12 21.82 -4.50
N TYR A 62 -23.57 20.81 -3.76
CA TYR A 62 -24.86 20.85 -3.07
C TYR A 62 -24.96 21.98 -2.02
N ALA A 63 -23.89 22.20 -1.24
CA ALA A 63 -23.87 23.18 -0.16
C ALA A 63 -23.83 24.64 -0.66
N PHE A 64 -23.17 24.89 -1.79
CA PHE A 64 -23.03 26.23 -2.36
C PHE A 64 -24.22 26.67 -3.21
N VAL A 65 -25.12 25.76 -3.62
CA VAL A 65 -26.34 26.12 -4.36
C VAL A 65 -27.41 26.54 -3.35
N PRO A 66 -27.80 27.83 -3.30
CA PRO A 66 -28.78 28.31 -2.34
C PRO A 66 -30.17 27.73 -2.63
N PRO A 67 -30.97 27.43 -1.58
CA PRO A 67 -32.36 27.00 -1.75
C PRO A 67 -33.19 28.10 -2.42
N ASN A 68 -34.18 27.70 -3.23
CA ASN A 68 -35.16 28.60 -3.88
C ASN A 68 -34.58 29.53 -4.96
N SER A 69 -33.40 29.23 -5.51
CA SER A 69 -32.81 30.02 -6.60
C SER A 69 -33.27 29.60 -8.00
N GLY A 70 -34.24 28.69 -8.11
CA GLY A 70 -34.68 28.09 -9.38
C GLY A 70 -33.78 26.95 -9.90
N TYR A 71 -32.69 26.62 -9.18
CA TYR A 71 -31.77 25.52 -9.51
C TYR A 71 -31.98 24.27 -8.62
N ASP A 72 -33.16 24.11 -8.03
CA ASP A 72 -33.45 22.99 -7.12
C ASP A 72 -33.26 21.62 -7.81
N THR A 73 -33.55 21.52 -9.12
CA THR A 73 -33.27 20.32 -9.91
C THR A 73 -31.78 19.96 -9.91
N ALA A 74 -30.89 20.93 -10.05
CA ALA A 74 -29.45 20.70 -9.99
C ALA A 74 -29.02 20.24 -8.60
N ARG A 75 -29.63 20.79 -7.55
CA ARG A 75 -29.40 20.39 -6.16
C ARG A 75 -29.82 18.94 -5.90
N PHE A 76 -31.01 18.53 -6.32
CA PHE A 76 -31.46 17.13 -6.21
C PHE A 76 -30.61 16.18 -7.06
N PHE A 77 -30.21 16.62 -8.25
CA PHE A 77 -29.31 15.85 -9.11
C PHE A 77 -27.94 15.62 -8.46
N SER A 78 -27.37 16.63 -7.80
CA SER A 78 -26.11 16.48 -7.06
C SER A 78 -26.21 15.52 -5.89
N VAL A 79 -27.34 15.49 -5.17
CA VAL A 79 -27.58 14.51 -4.09
C VAL A 79 -27.66 13.10 -4.65
N ALA A 80 -28.42 12.89 -5.72
CA ALA A 80 -28.53 11.58 -6.36
C ALA A 80 -27.17 11.09 -6.91
N LEU A 81 -26.39 12.00 -7.51
CA LEU A 81 -25.06 11.70 -8.04
C LEU A 81 -24.06 11.40 -6.91
N TYR A 82 -24.17 12.08 -5.78
CA TYR A 82 -23.38 11.81 -4.58
C TYR A 82 -23.66 10.42 -4.01
N ASP A 83 -24.93 10.04 -3.89
CA ASP A 83 -25.34 8.72 -3.39
C ASP A 83 -24.86 7.59 -4.32
N LEU A 84 -25.04 7.77 -5.63
CA LEU A 84 -24.50 6.85 -6.64
C LEU A 84 -22.97 6.74 -6.56
N TRP A 85 -22.28 7.87 -6.34
CA TRP A 85 -20.82 7.88 -6.22
C TRP A 85 -20.34 7.15 -4.96
N LEU A 86 -21.05 7.27 -3.83
CA LEU A 86 -20.76 6.52 -2.63
C LEU A 86 -20.96 5.02 -2.83
N ALA A 87 -22.07 4.61 -3.45
CA ALA A 87 -22.32 3.20 -3.78
C ALA A 87 -21.24 2.64 -4.72
N LYS A 88 -20.81 3.42 -5.72
CA LYS A 88 -19.70 3.03 -6.60
C LYS A 88 -18.38 2.93 -5.84
N THR A 89 -18.11 3.87 -4.94
CA THR A 89 -16.87 3.92 -4.14
C THR A 89 -16.78 2.73 -3.19
N SER A 90 -17.89 2.30 -2.59
CA SER A 90 -17.90 1.11 -1.71
C SER A 90 -17.54 -0.16 -2.49
N VAL A 91 -18.09 -0.34 -3.70
CA VAL A 91 -17.72 -1.47 -4.58
C VAL A 91 -16.25 -1.39 -4.98
N ILE A 92 -15.74 -0.21 -5.35
CA ILE A 92 -14.33 -0.03 -5.69
C ILE A 92 -13.43 -0.36 -4.49
N LEU A 93 -13.79 0.08 -3.28
CA LEU A 93 -13.05 -0.22 -2.05
C LEU A 93 -13.00 -1.72 -1.77
N VAL A 94 -14.14 -2.40 -1.86
CA VAL A 94 -14.24 -3.86 -1.69
C VAL A 94 -13.40 -4.59 -2.72
N LEU A 95 -13.36 -4.13 -3.98
CA LEU A 95 -12.51 -4.70 -5.03
C LEU A 95 -11.02 -4.34 -4.87
N CYS A 96 -10.71 -3.17 -4.31
CA CYS A 96 -9.33 -2.75 -4.05
C CYS A 96 -8.71 -3.50 -2.87
N LEU A 97 -9.49 -3.86 -1.86
CA LEU A 97 -9.03 -4.52 -0.64
C LEU A 97 -8.21 -5.79 -0.92
N PRO A 98 -8.70 -6.74 -1.75
CA PRO A 98 -7.92 -7.93 -2.09
C PRO A 98 -6.90 -7.67 -3.21
N TYR A 99 -6.97 -6.54 -3.93
CA TYR A 99 -5.92 -6.13 -4.89
C TYR A 99 -4.64 -5.71 -4.18
N TYR A 100 -4.75 -5.02 -3.04
CA TYR A 100 -3.58 -4.54 -2.30
C TYR A 100 -3.00 -5.60 -1.36
N GLU A 101 -3.83 -6.42 -0.71
CA GLU A 101 -3.37 -7.48 0.21
C GLU A 101 -3.75 -8.86 -0.36
N PRO A 102 -2.81 -9.55 -1.04
CA PRO A 102 -3.08 -10.86 -1.63
C PRO A 102 -3.37 -11.95 -0.58
N LYS A 103 -3.04 -11.71 0.70
CA LYS A 103 -3.37 -12.63 1.80
C LYS A 103 -4.87 -12.72 2.04
N PHE A 104 -5.64 -11.64 1.79
CA PHE A 104 -7.11 -11.70 1.85
C PHE A 104 -7.69 -12.50 0.67
N GLY A 105 -7.08 -12.42 -0.51
CA GLY A 105 -7.52 -13.17 -1.69
C GLY A 105 -7.48 -14.70 -1.50
N LYS A 106 -6.60 -15.21 -0.63
CA LYS A 106 -6.48 -16.65 -0.34
C LYS A 106 -7.72 -17.25 0.33
N ASN A 107 -8.52 -16.43 1.03
CA ASN A 107 -9.75 -16.85 1.69
C ASN A 107 -11.02 -16.50 0.89
N ILE A 108 -10.88 -15.78 -0.23
CA ILE A 108 -12.01 -15.36 -1.06
C ILE A 108 -12.09 -16.33 -2.24
N SER A 109 -13.06 -17.24 -2.19
CA SER A 109 -13.31 -18.28 -3.21
C SER A 109 -13.85 -17.74 -4.55
N CYS A 110 -13.54 -16.50 -4.91
CA CYS A 110 -14.02 -15.85 -6.12
C CYS A 110 -13.01 -16.05 -7.26
N THR A 111 -13.32 -16.97 -8.17
CA THR A 111 -12.48 -17.38 -9.30
C THR A 111 -12.07 -16.23 -10.22
N VAL A 112 -12.93 -15.21 -10.37
CA VAL A 112 -12.67 -14.02 -11.22
C VAL A 112 -11.62 -13.11 -10.58
N LEU A 113 -11.69 -12.88 -9.27
CA LEU A 113 -10.67 -12.15 -8.52
C LEU A 113 -9.33 -12.91 -8.49
N GLY A 114 -9.40 -14.23 -8.34
CA GLY A 114 -8.22 -15.11 -8.30
C GLY A 114 -7.36 -15.03 -9.56
N HIS A 115 -7.98 -14.95 -10.74
CA HIS A 115 -7.24 -14.83 -12.00
C HIS A 115 -6.50 -13.49 -12.16
N ILE A 116 -7.11 -12.39 -11.73
CA ILE A 116 -6.48 -11.06 -11.78
C ILE A 116 -5.32 -10.97 -10.77
N MET A 117 -5.47 -11.59 -9.60
CA MET A 117 -4.47 -11.58 -8.51
C MET A 117 -3.26 -12.47 -8.78
N ARG A 118 -3.44 -13.62 -9.44
CA ARG A 118 -2.37 -14.58 -9.70
C ARG A 118 -1.23 -13.99 -10.53
N ARG A 119 -1.51 -13.01 -11.41
CA ARG A 119 -0.52 -12.41 -12.30
C ARG A 119 0.44 -11.43 -11.60
N ASN A 120 -0.04 -10.70 -10.57
CA ASN A 120 0.77 -9.70 -9.87
C ASN A 120 1.49 -10.29 -8.63
N THR A 121 0.88 -11.29 -7.97
CA THR A 121 1.46 -11.94 -6.78
C THR A 121 2.77 -12.66 -7.11
N ILE A 122 2.86 -13.28 -8.28
CA ILE A 122 4.08 -13.96 -8.76
C ILE A 122 5.23 -12.95 -8.99
N ALA A 123 4.92 -11.72 -9.38
CA ALA A 123 5.92 -10.68 -9.62
C ALA A 123 6.48 -10.09 -8.31
N ASP A 124 5.66 -9.94 -7.27
CA ASP A 124 6.12 -9.44 -5.98
C ASP A 124 6.84 -10.52 -5.15
N LEU A 125 6.38 -11.77 -5.21
CA LEU A 125 7.06 -12.90 -4.55
C LEU A 125 8.47 -13.12 -5.11
N SER A 126 8.61 -13.15 -6.45
CA SER A 126 9.92 -13.34 -7.07
C SER A 126 10.91 -12.20 -6.73
N ARG A 127 10.39 -10.96 -6.61
CA ARG A 127 11.18 -9.81 -6.19
C ARG A 127 11.57 -9.86 -4.71
N GLN A 128 10.71 -10.43 -3.86
CA GLN A 128 10.99 -10.59 -2.43
C GLN A 128 11.98 -11.75 -2.18
N GLU A 129 11.83 -12.89 -2.86
CA GLU A 129 12.79 -14.01 -2.80
C GLU A 129 14.18 -13.58 -3.27
N SER A 130 14.29 -12.89 -4.40
CA SER A 130 15.58 -12.41 -4.90
C SER A 130 16.30 -11.48 -3.92
N ASN A 131 15.56 -10.64 -3.19
CA ASN A 131 16.15 -9.79 -2.14
C ASN A 131 16.54 -10.59 -0.90
N ALA A 132 15.76 -11.60 -0.52
CA ALA A 132 16.06 -12.47 0.62
C ALA A 132 17.34 -13.29 0.36
N ASP A 133 17.50 -13.84 -0.85
CA ASP A 133 18.69 -14.59 -1.24
C ASP A 133 19.94 -13.71 -1.23
N ALA A 134 19.83 -12.49 -1.76
CA ALA A 134 20.94 -11.54 -1.76
C ALA A 134 21.40 -11.18 -0.34
N VAL A 135 20.47 -10.99 0.61
CA VAL A 135 20.78 -10.70 2.01
C VAL A 135 21.36 -11.92 2.71
N THR A 136 20.81 -13.11 2.46
CA THR A 136 21.28 -14.38 3.04
C THR A 136 22.71 -14.69 2.59
N ASN A 137 23.00 -14.55 1.30
CA ASN A 137 24.34 -14.72 0.75
C ASN A 137 25.33 -13.68 1.30
N ALA A 138 24.90 -12.43 1.49
CA ALA A 138 25.74 -11.41 2.12
C ALA A 138 26.09 -11.75 3.57
N TYR A 139 25.15 -12.31 4.34
CA TYR A 139 25.38 -12.77 5.71
C TYR A 139 26.37 -13.94 5.75
N PHE A 140 26.16 -14.99 4.95
CA PHE A 140 27.07 -16.14 4.93
C PHE A 140 28.47 -15.77 4.44
N ASN A 141 28.59 -14.81 3.50
CA ASN A 141 29.89 -14.28 3.09
C ASN A 141 30.60 -13.50 4.20
N GLN A 142 29.88 -12.74 5.03
CA GLN A 142 30.47 -12.09 6.20
C GLN A 142 30.91 -13.11 7.25
N LEU A 143 30.11 -14.16 7.46
CA LEU A 143 30.44 -15.23 8.40
C LEU A 143 31.69 -16.02 7.95
N ALA A 144 31.77 -16.37 6.67
CA ALA A 144 32.92 -17.06 6.08
C ALA A 144 34.22 -16.25 6.24
N ARG A 145 34.17 -14.94 5.94
CA ARG A 145 35.31 -14.04 6.16
C ARG A 145 35.75 -13.96 7.62
N HIS A 146 34.80 -14.03 8.55
CA HIS A 146 35.13 -14.02 9.98
C HIS A 146 35.78 -15.32 10.43
N TRP A 147 35.46 -16.44 9.78
CA TRP A 147 36.04 -17.75 10.06
C TRP A 147 37.44 -17.94 9.46
N GLU A 148 37.73 -17.29 8.34
CA GLU A 148 39.05 -17.34 7.67
C GLU A 148 40.12 -16.47 8.35
N ASN A 149 39.71 -15.42 9.08
CA ASN A 149 40.61 -14.59 9.89
C ASN A 149 40.06 -14.47 11.31
N PRO A 150 40.18 -15.52 12.13
CA PRO A 150 39.89 -15.42 13.55
C PRO A 150 40.93 -14.49 14.18
N ILE A 151 40.46 -13.38 14.74
CA ILE A 151 41.26 -12.47 15.56
C ILE A 151 41.58 -13.17 16.87
#